data_AF-A0A023EG79-F1
#
_entry.id   AF-A0A023EG79-F1
#
_cell.length_a   1.000
_cell.length_b   1.000
_cell.length_c   1.000
_cell.angle_alpha   90.00
_cell.angle_beta   90.00
_cell.angle_gamma   90.00
#
_symmetry.space_group_name_H-M   'P 1'
#
loop_
_entity.id
_entity.type
_entity.pdbx_description
1 polymer ?
#
loop_
_entity_poly.entity_id
_entity_poly.type
_entity_poly.pdbx_seq_one_letter_code
_entity_poly.pdbx_strand_id
1 'polypeptide(L)'
;MTNIRRLTIYHAIGESVTDMSYRYIGNLRQLEYFCLKTDPTAFMYGLAPNDLNFSNWVSLVWASEIHLSGFHKIDQNQLLCFMKNPKLRRLTLELCVLEDDARKLLREHEMTVPRPLPHIAYEGWSSGK
;
A
#
# COMPACT_ATOMS: atom_id res chain seq x y z
N MET A 1 -9.45 -3.89 -26.19
CA MET A 1 -8.91 -4.01 -24.81
C MET A 1 -9.45 -2.86 -24.00
N THR A 2 -10.09 -3.14 -22.85
CA THR A 2 -10.62 -2.10 -21.97
C THR A 2 -9.48 -1.38 -21.27
N ASN A 3 -9.48 -0.06 -21.35
CA ASN A 3 -8.44 0.77 -20.80
C ASN A 3 -8.76 1.11 -19.33
N ILE A 4 -8.42 0.20 -18.42
CA ILE A 4 -8.67 0.38 -16.99
C ILE A 4 -7.61 1.32 -16.41
N ARG A 5 -8.03 2.56 -16.11
CA ARG A 5 -7.17 3.59 -15.48
C ARG A 5 -7.30 3.66 -13.97
N ARG A 6 -8.41 3.15 -13.43
CA ARG A 6 -8.71 3.15 -11.99
C ARG A 6 -9.21 1.77 -11.58
N LEU A 7 -8.65 1.22 -10.51
CA LEU A 7 -9.05 -0.08 -9.98
C LEU A 7 -9.14 -0.01 -8.45
N THR A 8 -10.23 -0.53 -7.91
CA THR A 8 -10.42 -0.71 -6.47
C THR A 8 -10.72 -2.18 -6.21
N ILE A 9 -10.02 -2.79 -5.25
CA ILE A 9 -10.22 -4.18 -4.85
C ILE A 9 -10.45 -4.21 -3.33
N TYR A 10 -11.47 -4.97 -2.94
CA TYR A 10 -11.81 -5.26 -1.55
C TYR A 10 -11.36 -6.68 -1.21
N HIS A 11 -10.51 -6.81 -0.19
CA HIS A 11 -10.08 -8.11 0.34
C HIS A 11 -10.97 -8.54 1.48
N ALA A 12 -11.29 -9.83 1.51
CA ALA A 12 -12.00 -10.43 2.63
C ALA A 12 -11.07 -10.53 3.85
N ILE A 13 -11.66 -10.55 5.05
CA ILE A 13 -10.91 -10.66 6.30
C ILE A 13 -10.15 -11.98 6.35
N GLY A 14 -8.91 -11.94 6.85
CA GLY A 14 -8.08 -13.12 7.08
C GLY A 14 -7.28 -13.58 5.87
N GLU A 15 -7.37 -12.88 4.74
CA GLU A 15 -6.56 -13.16 3.55
C GLU A 15 -5.34 -12.24 3.47
N SER A 16 -4.15 -12.82 3.62
CA SER A 16 -2.90 -12.09 3.34
C SER A 16 -2.81 -11.79 1.85
N VAL A 17 -2.45 -10.54 1.56
CA VAL A 17 -2.30 -10.05 0.20
C VAL A 17 -0.86 -10.30 -0.26
N THR A 18 -0.67 -11.14 -1.29
CA THR A 18 0.66 -11.55 -1.78
C THR A 18 0.89 -11.19 -3.24
N ASP A 19 2.14 -11.24 -3.71
CA ASP A 19 2.51 -11.03 -5.12
C ASP A 19 1.66 -11.88 -6.09
N MET A 20 1.34 -13.12 -5.70
CA MET A 20 0.55 -14.04 -6.52
C MET A 20 -0.89 -13.57 -6.72
N SER A 21 -1.49 -12.94 -5.70
CA SER A 21 -2.83 -12.37 -5.76
C SER A 21 -2.93 -11.24 -6.81
N TYR A 22 -1.79 -10.67 -7.21
CA TYR A 22 -1.70 -9.46 -8.02
C TYR A 22 -0.91 -9.60 -9.32
N ARG A 23 -0.46 -10.82 -9.66
CA ARG A 23 0.36 -11.09 -10.86
C ARG A 23 -0.24 -10.57 -12.17
N TYR A 24 -1.57 -10.49 -12.26
CA TYR A 24 -2.27 -10.03 -13.45
C TYR A 24 -2.51 -8.51 -13.51
N ILE A 25 -2.34 -7.79 -12.40
CA ILE A 25 -2.45 -6.31 -12.40
C ILE A 25 -1.35 -5.67 -13.24
N GLY A 26 -0.19 -6.32 -13.37
CA GLY A 26 0.89 -5.87 -14.25
C GLY A 26 0.48 -5.73 -15.72
N ASN A 27 -0.61 -6.37 -16.13
CA ASN A 27 -1.17 -6.24 -17.48
C ASN A 27 -1.92 -4.91 -17.69
N LEU A 28 -2.31 -4.23 -16.61
CA LEU A 28 -2.98 -2.93 -16.64
C LEU A 28 -1.97 -1.79 -16.80
N ARG A 29 -1.32 -1.72 -17.95
CA ARG A 29 -0.21 -0.76 -18.22
C ARG A 29 -0.60 0.72 -18.13
N GLN A 30 -1.89 1.01 -18.24
CA GLN A 30 -2.46 2.37 -18.15
C GLN A 30 -3.13 2.64 -16.81
N LEU A 31 -2.96 1.76 -15.82
CA LEU A 31 -3.48 1.98 -14.48
C LEU A 31 -2.79 3.20 -13.87
N GLU A 32 -3.59 4.18 -13.47
CA GLU A 32 -3.12 5.42 -12.84
C GLU A 32 -3.44 5.44 -11.36
N TYR A 33 -4.61 4.91 -10.99
CA TYR A 33 -5.09 4.83 -9.62
C TYR A 33 -5.37 3.39 -9.22
N PHE A 34 -4.80 2.98 -8.11
CA PHE A 34 -4.98 1.64 -7.56
C PHE A 34 -5.31 1.71 -6.08
N CYS A 35 -6.45 1.16 -5.69
CA CYS A 35 -6.92 1.16 -4.31
C CYS A 35 -7.14 -0.27 -3.81
N LEU A 36 -6.54 -0.58 -2.67
CA LEU A 36 -6.76 -1.82 -1.92
C LEU A 36 -7.38 -1.50 -0.59
N LYS A 37 -8.47 -2.19 -0.29
CA LYS A 37 -9.20 -2.03 0.96
C LYS A 37 -9.41 -3.37 1.61
N THR A 38 -9.32 -3.41 2.92
CA THR A 38 -9.75 -4.52 3.75
C THR A 38 -10.45 -3.97 4.99
N ASP A 39 -11.14 -4.83 5.73
CA ASP A 39 -11.81 -4.42 6.96
C ASP A 39 -10.76 -4.19 8.08
N PRO A 40 -10.58 -2.94 8.55
CA PRO A 40 -9.61 -2.64 9.62
C PRO A 40 -10.02 -3.23 10.97
N THR A 41 -11.27 -3.70 11.12
CA THR A 41 -11.82 -4.20 12.37
C THR A 41 -11.65 -5.71 12.57
N ALA A 42 -10.97 -6.41 11.66
CA ALA A 42 -10.68 -7.84 11.78
C ALA A 42 -10.15 -8.25 13.17
N PHE A 43 -9.22 -7.46 13.72
CA PHE A 43 -8.65 -7.69 15.05
C PHE A 43 -9.68 -7.55 16.19
N MET A 44 -10.67 -6.64 16.05
CA MET A 44 -11.73 -6.43 17.06
C MET A 44 -12.63 -7.64 17.22
N TYR A 45 -12.72 -8.49 16.19
CA TYR A 45 -13.48 -9.73 16.19
C TYR A 45 -12.61 -10.97 16.46
N GLY A 46 -11.35 -10.79 16.86
CA GLY A 46 -10.41 -11.89 17.10
C GLY A 46 -10.01 -12.65 15.82
N LEU A 47 -10.23 -12.04 14.65
CA LEU A 47 -9.84 -12.61 13.36
C LEU A 47 -8.40 -12.22 13.02
N ALA A 48 -7.75 -13.06 12.22
CA ALA A 48 -6.42 -12.76 11.71
C ALA A 48 -6.47 -11.47 10.87
N PRO A 49 -5.61 -10.48 11.16
CA PRO A 49 -5.55 -9.26 10.38
C PRO A 49 -5.06 -9.53 8.96
N ASN A 50 -5.44 -8.66 8.03
CA ASN A 50 -4.91 -8.70 6.67
C ASN A 50 -3.57 -7.97 6.62
N ASP A 51 -2.52 -8.74 6.34
CA ASP A 51 -1.20 -8.23 6.10
C ASP A 51 -0.92 -8.08 4.60
N LEU A 52 -0.05 -7.11 4.31
CA LEU A 52 0.45 -6.84 2.97
C LEU A 52 1.83 -7.49 2.84
N ASN A 53 1.95 -8.52 2.01
CA ASN A 53 3.18 -9.30 1.84
C ASN A 53 3.61 -9.31 0.36
N PHE A 54 4.06 -8.16 -0.12
CA PHE A 54 4.69 -8.05 -1.43
C PHE A 54 6.20 -8.10 -1.31
N SER A 55 6.81 -8.97 -2.11
CA SER A 55 8.26 -9.01 -2.29
C SER A 55 8.70 -8.20 -3.50
N ASN A 56 7.82 -7.98 -4.49
CA ASN A 56 8.17 -7.28 -5.74
C ASN A 56 7.04 -6.42 -6.31
N TRP A 57 6.59 -5.45 -5.54
CA TRP A 57 5.48 -4.57 -5.91
C TRP A 57 5.68 -3.82 -7.24
N VAL A 58 6.89 -3.33 -7.49
CA VAL A 58 7.21 -2.53 -8.68
C VAL A 58 7.01 -3.29 -9.97
N SER A 59 7.22 -4.61 -9.98
CA SER A 59 6.96 -5.41 -11.17
C SER A 59 5.47 -5.57 -11.48
N LEU A 60 4.60 -5.42 -10.47
CA LEU A 60 3.20 -5.79 -10.52
C LEU A 60 2.25 -4.60 -10.67
N VAL A 61 2.55 -3.46 -10.04
CA VAL A 61 1.63 -2.31 -10.00
C VAL A 61 2.36 -1.03 -10.38
N TRP A 62 2.08 -0.51 -11.58
CA TRP A 62 2.69 0.69 -12.16
C TRP A 62 1.81 1.94 -12.01
N ALA A 63 0.91 1.94 -11.02
CA ALA A 63 0.02 3.07 -10.76
C ALA A 63 0.80 4.29 -10.23
N SER A 64 0.36 5.49 -10.62
CA SER A 64 0.90 6.74 -10.09
C SER A 64 0.31 7.11 -8.73
N GLU A 65 -0.87 6.59 -8.41
CA GLU A 65 -1.54 6.80 -7.14
C GLU A 65 -1.93 5.45 -6.56
N ILE A 66 -1.49 5.18 -5.34
CA ILE A 66 -1.82 3.96 -4.60
C ILE A 66 -2.50 4.36 -3.30
N HIS A 67 -3.63 3.73 -3.01
CA HIS A 67 -4.35 3.89 -1.76
C HIS A 67 -4.52 2.53 -1.08
N LEU A 68 -3.93 2.36 0.09
CA LEU A 68 -4.13 1.20 0.95
C LEU A 68 -4.98 1.62 2.14
N SER A 69 -6.03 0.84 2.42
CA SER A 69 -6.96 1.09 3.51
C SER A 69 -7.15 -0.16 4.37
N GLY A 70 -6.95 -0.02 5.69
CA GLY A 70 -7.25 -1.05 6.69
C GLY A 70 -6.23 -2.17 6.85
N PHE A 71 -5.05 -2.06 6.25
CA PHE A 71 -4.00 -3.08 6.39
C PHE A 71 -3.28 -2.96 7.72
N HIS A 72 -3.12 -4.10 8.40
CA HIS A 72 -2.68 -4.10 9.78
C HIS A 72 -1.22 -3.71 9.96
N LYS A 73 -0.29 -4.11 9.09
CA LYS A 73 1.13 -3.76 9.21
C LYS A 73 1.74 -3.38 7.88
N ILE A 74 2.39 -2.22 7.85
CA ILE A 74 3.26 -1.77 6.77
C ILE A 74 4.66 -1.57 7.36
N ASP A 75 5.54 -2.52 7.06
CA ASP A 75 6.94 -2.52 7.49
C ASP A 75 7.86 -1.74 6.52
N GLN A 76 9.14 -1.63 6.89
CA GLN A 76 10.13 -0.94 6.07
C GLN A 76 10.29 -1.57 4.67
N ASN A 77 10.20 -2.89 4.55
CA ASN A 77 10.39 -3.59 3.28
C ASN A 77 9.24 -3.32 2.31
N GLN A 78 8.00 -3.34 2.79
CA GLN A 78 6.82 -2.98 2.01
C GLN A 78 6.93 -1.54 1.53
N LEU A 79 7.31 -0.62 2.43
CA LEU A 79 7.48 0.78 2.09
C LEU A 79 8.58 1.00 1.03
N LEU A 80 9.74 0.34 1.16
CA LEU A 80 10.80 0.35 0.15
C LEU A 80 10.31 -0.19 -1.20
N CYS A 81 9.48 -1.24 -1.21
CA CYS A 81 8.90 -1.77 -2.43
C CYS A 81 8.02 -0.74 -3.15
N PHE A 82 7.19 0.03 -2.43
CA PHE A 82 6.45 1.14 -3.01
C PHE A 82 7.37 2.22 -3.57
N MET A 83 8.40 2.60 -2.81
CA MET A 83 9.35 3.64 -3.21
C MET A 83 10.17 3.28 -4.45
N LYS A 84 10.38 1.98 -4.73
CA LYS A 84 11.03 1.55 -5.97
C LYS A 84 10.15 1.76 -7.21
N ASN A 85 8.83 2.03 -7.08
CA ASN A 85 7.95 2.28 -8.23
C ASN A 85 8.25 3.67 -8.82
N PRO A 86 8.81 3.78 -10.03
CA PRO A 86 9.22 5.05 -10.61
C PRO A 86 8.04 5.94 -11.02
N LYS A 87 6.82 5.40 -11.14
CA LYS A 87 5.61 6.16 -11.48
C LYS A 87 4.87 6.69 -10.27
N LEU A 88 5.17 6.19 -9.07
CA LEU A 88 4.43 6.51 -7.85
C LEU A 88 4.62 7.99 -7.48
N ARG A 89 3.49 8.71 -7.45
CA ARG A 89 3.38 10.13 -7.06
C ARG A 89 2.61 10.32 -5.76
N ARG A 90 1.78 9.36 -5.37
CA ARG A 90 1.01 9.40 -4.12
C ARG A 90 0.82 8.00 -3.56
N LEU A 91 1.10 7.85 -2.27
CA LEU A 91 0.80 6.66 -1.48
C LEU A 91 -0.07 7.08 -0.29
N THR A 92 -1.34 6.74 -0.30
CA THR A 92 -2.22 6.97 0.85
C THR A 92 -2.29 5.71 1.68
N LEU A 93 -2.04 5.84 2.99
CA LEU A 93 -2.16 4.79 3.99
C LEU A 93 -3.26 5.20 4.97
N GLU A 94 -4.49 4.76 4.69
CA GLU A 94 -5.68 5.03 5.49
C GLU A 94 -5.92 3.84 6.44
N LEU A 95 -6.13 4.10 7.73
CA LEU A 95 -6.40 3.06 8.73
C LEU A 95 -5.36 1.91 8.73
N CYS A 96 -4.13 2.22 8.33
CA CYS A 96 -3.01 1.27 8.35
C CYS A 96 -2.13 1.49 9.58
N VAL A 97 -1.45 0.46 10.08
CA VAL A 97 -0.39 0.64 11.08
C VAL A 97 0.97 0.63 10.38
N LEU A 98 1.66 1.76 10.48
CA LEU A 98 3.03 1.90 10.00
C LEU A 98 3.99 1.54 11.14
N GLU A 99 4.88 0.58 10.91
CA GLU A 99 5.88 0.15 11.89
C GLU A 99 6.98 1.22 12.09
N ASP A 100 7.68 1.18 13.22
CA ASP A 100 8.63 2.23 13.62
C ASP A 100 9.83 2.38 12.68
N ASP A 101 10.30 1.27 12.10
CA ASP A 101 11.34 1.21 11.08
C ASP A 101 10.88 1.85 9.77
N ALA A 102 9.63 1.61 9.35
CA ALA A 102 9.00 2.27 8.20
C ALA A 102 8.83 3.77 8.46
N ARG A 103 8.40 4.17 9.67
CA ARG A 103 8.33 5.58 10.07
C ARG A 103 9.70 6.25 10.02
N LYS A 104 10.74 5.57 10.52
CA LYS A 104 12.12 6.07 10.48
C LYS A 104 12.61 6.24 9.04
N LEU A 105 12.35 5.25 8.18
CA LEU A 105 12.68 5.32 6.77
C LEU A 105 12.04 6.55 6.11
N LEU A 106 10.76 6.84 6.37
CA LEU A 106 10.11 8.03 5.81
C LEU A 106 10.83 9.32 6.19
N ARG A 107 11.18 9.47 7.47
CA ARG A 107 11.91 10.65 7.97
C ARG A 107 13.28 10.80 7.31
N GLU A 108 13.98 9.69 7.04
CA GLU A 108 15.31 9.70 6.41
C GLU A 108 15.24 9.90 4.88
N HIS A 109 14.22 9.35 4.22
CA HIS A 109 14.02 9.47 2.78
C HIS A 109 13.57 10.88 2.37
N GLU A 110 12.87 11.61 3.24
CA GLU A 110 12.52 13.02 3.03
C GLU A 110 13.76 13.93 2.85
N MET A 111 14.95 13.48 3.25
CA MET A 111 16.16 14.31 3.25
C MET A 111 17.15 14.05 2.09
N THR A 112 16.95 13.05 1.22
CA THR A 112 18.05 12.54 0.38
C THR A 112 17.77 12.30 -1.12
N VAL A 113 16.55 12.53 -1.63
CA VAL A 113 16.20 12.12 -3.00
C VAL A 113 15.92 13.31 -3.95
N PRO A 114 16.53 13.38 -5.15
CA PRO A 114 16.39 14.50 -6.09
C PRO A 114 15.11 14.49 -6.94
N ARG A 115 14.15 13.59 -6.66
CA ARG A 115 12.85 13.51 -7.35
C ARG A 115 11.74 13.89 -6.35
N PRO A 116 10.62 14.47 -6.79
CA PRO A 116 9.49 14.72 -5.90
C PRO A 116 9.06 13.38 -5.29
N LEU A 117 9.19 13.28 -3.96
CA LEU A 117 8.75 12.10 -3.22
C LEU A 117 7.24 11.93 -3.42
N PRO A 118 6.74 10.69 -3.46
CA PRO A 118 5.31 10.48 -3.46
C PRO A 118 4.74 11.14 -2.21
N HIS A 119 3.63 11.88 -2.36
CA HIS A 119 2.93 12.39 -1.19
C HIS A 119 2.39 11.21 -0.38
N ILE A 120 2.83 11.09 0.87
CA ILE A 120 2.37 10.04 1.77
C ILE A 120 1.37 10.65 2.76
N ALA A 121 0.10 10.37 2.51
CA ALA A 121 -0.96 10.74 3.44
C ALA A 121 -1.18 9.55 4.40
N TYR A 122 -1.04 9.81 5.71
CA TYR A 122 -1.27 8.83 6.75
C TYR A 122 -2.45 9.26 7.61
N GLU A 123 -3.51 8.48 7.62
CA GLU A 123 -4.65 8.63 8.53
C GLU A 123 -4.70 7.40 9.44
N GLY A 124 -3.90 7.43 10.51
CA GLY A 124 -3.81 6.32 11.46
C GLY A 124 -5.04 6.19 12.35
N TRP A 125 -5.24 5.00 12.91
CA TRP A 125 -6.10 4.80 14.07
C TRP A 125 -5.56 5.62 15.25
N SER A 126 -6.30 6.67 15.62
CA SER A 126 -6.17 7.26 16.94
C SER A 126 -6.78 6.28 17.93
N SER A 127 -5.95 5.57 18.69
CA SER A 127 -6.40 5.02 19.96
C SER A 127 -6.86 6.21 20.81
N GLY A 128 -8.18 6.37 20.91
CA GLY A 128 -8.77 7.24 21.92
C GLY A 128 -8.20 6.84 23.28
N LYS A 129 -7.67 7.85 23.99
CA LYS A 129 -7.26 7.72 25.37
C LYS A 129 -8.40 7.22 26.25
#